data_AF-A0A3G1A9M1-F1
#
_entry.id   AF-A0A3G1A9M1-F1
#
_cell.length_a   1.000
_cell.length_b   1.000
_cell.length_c   1.000
_cell.angle_alpha   90.00
_cell.angle_beta   90.00
_cell.angle_gamma   90.00
#
_symmetry.space_group_name_H-M   'P 1'
#
loop_
_entity.id
_entity.type
_entity.pdbx_description
1 polymer ?
#
loop_
_entity_poly.entity_id
_entity_poly.type
_entity_poly.pdbx_seq_one_letter_code
_entity_poly.pdbx_strand_id
1 'polypeptide(L)'
;MRKLGAILATVFILSLTLQAINIRAQPRYWIGLNFRLTFNPDGTVTVDQKLHPFTVDGKSLLNDPDVARDMNQSIAQMISYSLLMFSDNPKLLKYQVLKSLEKRYGETVLCDVTGTGKMQEFPGAYIISVKIWLNTSNYVRQLNGSLFEVKVRDSFTSTDPRSWLDVLEVYFNGTVLKGYRWEPPYAHGPQETQGRLVWVNHNEQEAPDFYVFQLVIPGLVKVGEPPEVKAKIVSAEVLGDGLHVVVQNVGTTSGYVYVRALTTPDQARKVYLYVNEKQEPVFPDVRNAPVEVELYSGDSMLDRATATRRQEVFIPPAWRPYLIITMAFIAALLVFIAIFFLREEKERKSSL
;
A
#
# COMPACT_ATOMS: atom_id res chain seq x y z
N MET A 1 -3.64 -52.29 12.04
CA MET A 1 -4.74 -51.30 11.90
C MET A 1 -4.81 -50.29 13.05
N ARG A 2 -4.85 -50.71 14.33
CA ARG A 2 -4.88 -49.77 15.49
C ARG A 2 -3.76 -48.70 15.51
N LYS A 3 -2.51 -49.08 15.21
CA LYS A 3 -1.36 -48.15 15.19
C LYS A 3 -1.42 -47.14 14.03
N LEU A 4 -1.96 -47.54 12.88
CA LEU A 4 -2.09 -46.67 11.71
C LEU A 4 -3.17 -45.61 11.95
N GLY A 5 -4.30 -46.00 12.56
CA GLY A 5 -5.37 -45.08 12.95
C GLY A 5 -4.92 -44.06 14.00
N ALA A 6 -4.08 -44.46 14.96
CA ALA A 6 -3.51 -43.54 15.93
C ALA A 6 -2.56 -42.50 15.28
N ILE A 7 -1.72 -42.92 14.34
CA ILE A 7 -0.81 -42.01 13.61
C ILE A 7 -1.61 -41.03 12.75
N LEU A 8 -2.62 -41.51 12.03
CA LEU A 8 -3.52 -40.66 11.23
C LEU A 8 -4.30 -39.66 12.09
N ALA A 9 -4.80 -40.10 13.25
CA ALA A 9 -5.46 -39.20 14.20
C ALA A 9 -4.50 -38.13 14.74
N THR A 10 -3.26 -38.49 15.08
CA THR A 10 -2.26 -37.53 15.54
C THR A 10 -1.88 -36.54 14.45
N VAL A 11 -1.68 -36.98 13.20
CA VAL A 11 -1.37 -36.10 12.07
C VAL A 11 -2.54 -35.17 11.76
N PHE A 12 -3.77 -35.68 11.83
CA PHE A 12 -4.99 -34.89 11.64
C PHE A 12 -5.19 -33.85 12.75
N ILE A 13 -4.94 -34.22 14.01
CA ILE A 13 -4.96 -33.28 15.14
C ILE A 13 -3.84 -32.25 14.99
N LEU A 14 -2.63 -32.65 14.60
CA LEU A 14 -1.52 -31.73 14.38
C LEU A 14 -1.82 -30.76 13.23
N SER A 15 -2.42 -31.25 12.13
CA SER A 15 -2.83 -30.41 11.00
C SER A 15 -3.95 -29.46 11.39
N LEU A 16 -4.88 -29.89 12.24
CA LEU A 16 -5.94 -29.03 12.79
C LEU A 16 -5.38 -27.97 13.75
N THR A 17 -4.34 -28.29 14.54
CA THR A 17 -3.67 -27.30 15.40
C THR A 17 -2.82 -26.31 14.61
N LEU A 18 -2.26 -26.71 13.47
CA LEU A 18 -1.55 -25.83 12.54
C LEU A 18 -2.52 -24.97 11.69
N GLN A 19 -3.75 -25.45 11.49
CA GLN A 19 -4.87 -24.71 10.89
C GLN A 19 -5.76 -24.01 11.90
N ALA A 20 -5.37 -23.96 13.19
CA ALA A 20 -5.97 -23.03 14.13
C ALA A 20 -5.53 -21.62 13.69
N ILE A 21 -6.32 -21.09 12.75
CA ILE A 21 -6.28 -19.74 12.22
C ILE A 21 -6.01 -18.82 13.41
N ASN A 22 -5.13 -17.85 13.23
CA ASN A 22 -4.99 -16.70 14.12
C ASN A 22 -6.34 -15.96 14.14
N ILE A 23 -7.33 -16.51 14.84
CA ILE A 23 -8.57 -15.85 15.20
C ILE A 23 -8.13 -14.85 16.27
N ARG A 24 -7.69 -13.68 15.82
CA ARG A 24 -7.50 -12.55 16.71
C ARG A 24 -8.90 -12.22 17.23
N ALA A 25 -9.12 -12.49 18.52
CA ALA A 25 -10.29 -11.96 19.20
C ALA A 25 -10.35 -10.44 18.96
N GLN A 26 -11.54 -9.88 18.81
CA GLN A 26 -11.70 -8.43 18.68
C GLN A 26 -10.91 -7.73 19.79
N PRO A 27 -10.20 -6.63 19.47
CA PRO A 27 -9.50 -5.84 20.48
C PRO A 27 -10.45 -5.53 21.64
N ARG A 28 -10.02 -5.80 22.88
CA ARG A 28 -10.83 -5.55 24.09
C ARG A 28 -10.83 -4.08 24.51
N TYR A 29 -10.60 -3.17 23.57
CA TYR A 29 -10.49 -1.74 23.82
C TYR A 29 -11.08 -0.93 22.69
N TRP A 30 -11.50 0.28 23.02
CA TRP A 30 -12.01 1.30 22.11
C TRP A 30 -10.95 2.37 21.91
N ILE A 31 -11.05 3.14 20.82
CA ILE A 31 -10.14 4.24 20.53
C ILE A 31 -10.99 5.50 20.34
N GLY A 32 -10.80 6.49 21.21
CA GLY A 32 -11.35 7.83 21.01
C GLY A 32 -10.59 8.50 19.87
N LEU A 33 -11.31 9.12 18.95
CA LEU A 33 -10.77 9.54 17.66
C LEU A 33 -11.16 11.00 17.36
N ASN A 34 -10.17 11.88 17.47
CA ASN A 34 -10.33 13.29 17.11
C ASN A 34 -9.45 13.61 15.91
N PHE A 35 -9.95 14.46 15.01
CA PHE A 35 -9.20 14.91 13.84
C PHE A 35 -8.88 16.39 13.95
N ARG A 36 -7.67 16.74 13.53
CA ARG A 36 -7.26 18.12 13.30
C ARG A 36 -6.78 18.27 11.87
N LEU A 37 -7.46 19.12 11.11
CA LEU A 37 -7.14 19.46 9.73
C LEU A 37 -6.45 20.82 9.70
N THR A 38 -5.36 20.92 8.95
CA THR A 38 -4.69 22.20 8.68
C THR A 38 -4.53 22.37 7.18
N PHE A 39 -5.28 23.32 6.60
CA PHE A 39 -5.19 23.66 5.19
C PHE A 39 -4.04 24.65 4.95
N ASN A 40 -3.10 24.26 4.08
CA ASN A 40 -1.86 24.98 3.79
C ASN A 40 -1.90 25.69 2.42
N PRO A 41 -1.10 26.74 2.20
CA PRO A 41 -1.19 27.54 0.98
C PRO A 41 -0.63 26.80 -0.24
N ASP A 42 0.16 25.74 -0.05
CA ASP A 42 0.79 24.92 -1.09
C ASP A 42 -0.16 23.88 -1.72
N GLY A 43 -1.47 23.96 -1.43
CA GLY A 43 -2.46 23.01 -1.93
C GLY A 43 -2.46 21.67 -1.19
N THR A 44 -1.95 21.65 0.04
CA THR A 44 -1.98 20.47 0.89
C THR A 44 -2.81 20.66 2.14
N VAL A 45 -3.25 19.54 2.71
CA VAL A 45 -3.86 19.47 4.03
C VAL A 45 -3.06 18.54 4.91
N THR A 46 -2.78 18.95 6.13
CA THR A 46 -2.22 18.07 7.16
C THR A 46 -3.36 17.56 8.02
N VAL A 47 -3.45 16.24 8.16
CA VAL A 47 -4.43 15.55 8.97
C VAL A 47 -3.73 14.92 10.16
N ASP A 48 -3.96 15.47 11.35
CA ASP A 48 -3.53 14.89 12.60
C ASP A 48 -4.69 14.08 13.20
N GLN A 49 -4.54 12.76 13.24
CA GLN A 49 -5.41 11.87 13.98
C GLN A 49 -4.91 11.78 15.42
N LYS A 50 -5.76 12.10 16.38
CA LYS A 50 -5.48 11.94 17.81
C LYS A 50 -6.24 10.73 18.32
N LEU A 51 -5.49 9.74 18.76
CA LEU A 51 -6.00 8.43 19.15
C LEU A 51 -5.77 8.23 20.64
N HIS A 52 -6.82 7.94 21.40
CA HIS A 52 -6.68 7.56 22.80
C HIS A 52 -7.36 6.20 23.06
N PRO A 53 -6.60 5.13 23.33
CA PRO A 53 -7.20 3.84 23.63
C PRO A 53 -7.73 3.79 25.07
N PHE A 54 -8.90 3.17 25.26
CA PHE A 54 -9.52 3.00 26.58
C PHE A 54 -10.34 1.70 26.67
N THR A 55 -10.58 1.20 27.89
CA THR A 55 -11.41 0.00 28.13
C THR A 55 -12.90 0.30 27.93
N VAL A 56 -13.76 -0.73 27.84
CA VAL A 56 -15.23 -0.57 27.80
C VAL A 56 -15.76 0.31 28.95
N ASP A 57 -15.10 0.30 30.11
CA ASP A 57 -15.47 1.11 31.28
C ASP A 57 -14.82 2.51 31.30
N GLY A 58 -14.15 2.93 30.23
CA GLY A 58 -13.52 4.26 30.12
C GLY A 58 -12.15 4.41 30.78
N LYS A 59 -11.48 3.32 31.15
CA LYS A 59 -10.13 3.40 31.72
C LYS A 59 -9.11 3.61 30.60
N SER A 60 -8.29 4.65 30.69
CA SER A 60 -7.20 4.91 29.76
C SER A 60 -6.23 3.73 29.64
N LEU A 61 -5.88 3.40 28.41
CA LEU A 61 -4.88 2.39 28.04
C LEU A 61 -3.67 3.02 27.31
N LEU A 62 -3.50 4.35 27.39
CA LEU A 62 -2.44 5.07 26.68
C LEU A 62 -1.04 4.51 26.96
N ASN A 63 -0.81 3.95 28.15
CA ASN A 63 0.50 3.41 28.57
C ASN A 63 0.61 1.89 28.49
N ASP A 64 -0.38 1.22 27.92
CA ASP A 64 -0.35 -0.23 27.73
C ASP A 64 0.52 -0.60 26.50
N PRO A 65 1.61 -1.37 26.68
CA PRO A 65 2.52 -1.72 25.59
C PRO A 65 1.93 -2.70 24.57
N ASP A 66 0.98 -3.54 24.96
CA ASP A 66 0.34 -4.49 24.05
C ASP A 66 -0.67 -3.77 23.16
N VAL A 67 -1.42 -2.80 23.72
CA VAL A 67 -2.28 -1.90 22.94
C VAL A 67 -1.46 -1.08 21.95
N ALA A 68 -0.33 -0.53 22.37
CA ALA A 68 0.55 0.23 21.47
C ALA A 68 1.04 -0.64 20.29
N ARG A 69 1.38 -1.91 20.55
CA ARG A 69 1.82 -2.85 19.52
C ARG A 69 0.69 -3.17 18.53
N ASP A 70 -0.52 -3.39 19.03
CA ASP A 70 -1.71 -3.67 18.21
C ASP A 70 -2.11 -2.48 17.33
N MET A 71 -2.13 -1.26 17.90
CA MET A 71 -2.37 -0.03 17.13
C MET A 71 -1.31 0.16 16.03
N ASN A 72 -0.04 -0.14 16.32
CA ASN A 72 1.03 -0.03 15.33
C ASN A 72 0.87 -1.04 14.18
N GLN A 73 0.31 -2.22 14.43
CA GLN A 73 -0.02 -3.20 13.37
C GLN A 73 -1.20 -2.72 12.49
N SER A 74 -2.07 -1.88 13.04
CA SER A 74 -3.27 -1.35 12.36
C SER A 74 -3.04 0.03 11.71
N ILE A 75 -1.80 0.52 11.68
CA ILE A 75 -1.49 1.88 11.25
C ILE A 75 -1.89 2.19 9.80
N ALA A 76 -1.77 1.21 8.90
CA ALA A 76 -2.15 1.37 7.50
C ALA A 76 -3.65 1.62 7.35
N GLN A 77 -4.48 0.92 8.14
CA GLN A 77 -5.92 1.14 8.19
C GLN A 77 -6.25 2.53 8.76
N MET A 78 -5.57 2.94 9.84
CA MET A 78 -5.75 4.26 10.42
C MET A 78 -5.41 5.37 9.42
N ILE A 79 -4.29 5.27 8.69
CA ILE A 79 -3.92 6.21 7.62
C ILE A 79 -5.02 6.28 6.55
N SER A 80 -5.63 5.15 6.20
CA SER A 80 -6.71 5.11 5.21
C SER A 80 -7.90 5.98 5.62
N TYR A 81 -8.21 6.11 6.91
CA TYR A 81 -9.29 6.99 7.38
C TYR A 81 -9.01 8.45 7.00
N SER A 82 -7.77 8.94 7.16
CA SER A 82 -7.41 10.30 6.70
C SER A 82 -7.56 10.47 5.19
N LEU A 83 -7.24 9.46 4.39
CA LEU A 83 -7.32 9.55 2.94
C LEU A 83 -8.77 9.57 2.46
N LEU A 84 -9.64 8.77 3.08
CA LEU A 84 -11.07 8.69 2.77
C LEU A 84 -11.82 10.01 3.06
N MET A 85 -11.30 10.85 3.96
CA MET A 85 -11.85 12.19 4.16
C MET A 85 -11.77 13.07 2.92
N PHE A 86 -10.84 12.79 1.98
CA PHE A 86 -10.56 13.66 0.84
C PHE A 86 -10.73 12.96 -0.52
N SER A 87 -11.10 11.68 -0.56
CA SER A 87 -11.38 11.00 -1.83
C SER A 87 -12.21 9.75 -1.65
N ASP A 88 -13.11 9.48 -2.60
CA ASP A 88 -13.74 8.16 -2.72
C ASP A 88 -12.75 7.09 -3.18
N ASN A 89 -11.70 7.48 -3.91
CA ASN A 89 -10.60 6.62 -4.32
C ASN A 89 -9.27 7.07 -3.68
N PRO A 90 -8.99 6.67 -2.43
CA PRO A 90 -7.79 7.12 -1.70
C PRO A 90 -6.47 6.66 -2.35
N LYS A 91 -6.50 5.64 -3.23
CA LYS A 91 -5.31 5.17 -3.97
C LYS A 91 -4.78 6.18 -4.99
N LEU A 92 -5.62 7.13 -5.40
CA LEU A 92 -5.28 8.19 -6.34
C LEU A 92 -4.75 9.46 -5.66
N LEU A 93 -4.89 9.56 -4.34
CA LEU A 93 -4.33 10.67 -3.58
C LEU A 93 -2.82 10.51 -3.42
N LYS A 94 -2.09 11.60 -3.68
CA LYS A 94 -0.70 11.70 -3.23
C LYS A 94 -0.70 12.10 -1.77
N TYR A 95 0.04 11.36 -0.94
CA TYR A 95 0.18 11.66 0.49
C TYR A 95 1.58 11.30 1.01
N GLN A 96 1.89 11.80 2.19
CA GLN A 96 3.12 11.54 2.93
C GLN A 96 2.78 11.40 4.42
N VAL A 97 3.23 10.32 5.05
CA VAL A 97 3.13 10.15 6.50
C VAL A 97 4.23 10.99 7.15
N LEU A 98 3.85 11.96 7.97
CA LEU A 98 4.77 12.85 8.70
C LEU A 98 5.11 12.27 10.08
N LYS A 99 4.12 11.68 10.76
CA LYS A 99 4.28 11.06 12.08
C LYS A 99 3.52 9.74 12.11
N SER A 100 4.17 8.72 12.67
CA SER A 100 3.67 7.36 12.76
C SER A 100 3.49 6.99 14.22
N LEU A 101 2.26 7.08 14.72
CA LEU A 101 1.85 6.68 16.08
C LEU A 101 2.72 7.31 17.19
N GLU A 102 3.00 8.61 17.09
CA GLU A 102 3.82 9.34 18.07
C GLU A 102 3.01 9.62 19.35
N LYS A 103 3.44 9.09 20.50
CA LYS A 103 2.78 9.36 21.79
C LYS A 103 3.07 10.79 22.26
N ARG A 104 2.03 11.56 22.59
CA ARG A 104 2.11 12.93 23.11
C ARG A 104 1.23 13.12 24.34
N TYR A 105 1.80 13.61 25.44
CA TYR A 105 1.06 13.84 26.69
C TYR A 105 0.37 15.21 26.75
N GLY A 106 0.79 16.18 25.93
CA GLY A 106 0.22 17.53 25.90
C GLY A 106 -1.00 17.68 24.99
N GLU A 107 -1.53 16.59 24.44
CA GLU A 107 -2.75 16.58 23.63
C GLU A 107 -3.91 16.02 24.45
N THR A 108 -5.14 16.34 24.07
CA THR A 108 -6.37 15.80 24.68
C THR A 108 -7.25 15.21 23.59
N VAL A 109 -7.87 14.08 23.90
CA VAL A 109 -8.92 13.43 23.09
C VAL A 109 -10.23 13.53 23.85
N LEU A 110 -11.31 13.82 23.13
CA LEU A 110 -12.67 13.91 23.67
C LEU A 110 -13.48 12.76 23.10
N CYS A 111 -14.17 12.01 23.94
CA CYS A 111 -15.01 10.90 23.50
C CYS A 111 -16.17 10.69 24.48
N ASP A 112 -17.37 10.37 23.98
CA ASP A 112 -18.49 9.95 24.82
C ASP A 112 -18.48 8.43 25.01
N VAL A 113 -17.65 7.99 25.96
CA VAL A 113 -17.46 6.58 26.32
C VAL A 113 -18.77 5.85 26.62
N THR A 114 -19.74 6.57 27.20
CA THR A 114 -20.97 5.98 27.77
C THR A 114 -22.19 6.15 26.87
N GLY A 115 -22.07 6.90 25.77
CA GLY A 115 -23.19 7.27 24.91
C GLY A 115 -24.26 8.09 25.63
N THR A 116 -23.87 8.92 26.61
CA THR A 116 -24.81 9.70 27.44
C THR A 116 -24.97 11.15 26.98
N GLY A 117 -24.39 11.51 25.84
CA GLY A 117 -24.29 12.87 25.32
C GLY A 117 -23.21 13.72 26.02
N LYS A 118 -22.27 13.10 26.75
CA LYS A 118 -21.25 13.81 27.54
C LYS A 118 -19.85 13.41 27.13
N MET A 119 -19.11 14.37 26.59
CA MET A 119 -17.70 14.18 26.25
C MET A 119 -16.84 14.05 27.50
N GLN A 120 -16.10 12.95 27.60
CA GLN A 120 -15.05 12.77 28.59
C GLN A 120 -13.70 13.16 28.00
N GLU A 121 -12.89 13.86 28.79
CA GLU A 121 -11.53 14.21 28.40
C GLU A 121 -10.53 13.10 28.74
N PHE A 122 -9.74 12.71 27.75
CA PHE A 122 -8.63 11.79 27.89
C PHE A 122 -7.30 12.52 27.67
N PRO A 123 -6.47 12.68 28.72
CA PRO A 123 -5.18 13.35 28.61
C PRO A 123 -4.15 12.45 27.91
N GLY A 124 -3.45 13.02 26.95
CA GLY A 124 -2.49 12.37 26.07
C GLY A 124 -3.13 11.67 24.88
N ALA A 125 -2.35 11.45 23.82
CA ALA A 125 -2.81 10.78 22.61
C ALA A 125 -1.65 10.14 21.85
N TYR A 126 -1.95 9.13 21.04
CA TYR A 126 -1.09 8.73 19.92
C TYR A 126 -1.47 9.56 18.69
N ILE A 127 -0.47 10.12 18.02
CA ILE A 127 -0.66 11.00 16.87
C ILE A 127 -0.19 10.30 15.60
N ILE A 128 -1.09 10.21 14.62
CA ILE A 128 -0.75 9.90 13.23
C ILE A 128 -0.95 11.18 12.43
N SER A 129 0.08 11.62 11.71
CA SER A 129 0.03 12.86 10.93
C SER A 129 0.28 12.53 9.46
N VAL A 130 -0.67 12.91 8.60
CA VAL A 130 -0.64 12.63 7.16
C VAL A 130 -0.78 13.95 6.39
N LYS A 131 0.20 14.24 5.53
CA LYS A 131 0.12 15.34 4.56
C LYS A 131 -0.51 14.81 3.27
N ILE A 132 -1.60 15.41 2.81
CA ILE A 132 -2.34 15.02 1.61
C ILE A 132 -2.31 16.17 0.61
N TRP A 133 -2.01 15.87 -0.66
CA TRP A 133 -2.09 16.85 -1.75
C TRP A 133 -3.50 16.86 -2.35
N LEU A 134 -4.12 18.03 -2.39
CA LEU A 134 -5.51 18.22 -2.81
C LEU A 134 -5.69 18.26 -4.34
N ASN A 135 -4.60 18.31 -5.10
CA ASN A 135 -4.62 18.49 -6.55
C ASN A 135 -5.33 17.35 -7.31
N THR A 136 -5.25 16.10 -6.82
CA THR A 136 -5.90 14.93 -7.42
C THR A 136 -7.19 14.50 -6.75
N SER A 137 -7.59 15.13 -5.64
CA SER A 137 -8.83 14.81 -4.92
C SER A 137 -10.08 15.09 -5.76
N ASN A 138 -11.05 14.17 -5.78
CA ASN A 138 -12.38 14.39 -6.36
C ASN A 138 -13.29 15.28 -5.49
N TYR A 139 -12.92 15.50 -4.23
CA TYR A 139 -13.64 16.36 -3.29
C TYR A 139 -13.25 17.83 -3.39
N VAL A 140 -12.35 18.17 -4.31
CA VAL A 140 -11.89 19.55 -4.53
C VAL A 140 -12.37 20.03 -5.88
N ARG A 141 -13.17 21.10 -5.89
CA ARG A 141 -13.72 21.71 -7.10
C ARG A 141 -13.26 23.15 -7.20
N GLN A 142 -12.68 23.52 -8.33
CA GLN A 142 -12.32 24.92 -8.58
C GLN A 142 -13.58 25.74 -8.83
N LEU A 143 -13.72 26.86 -8.13
CA LEU A 143 -14.84 27.79 -8.30
C LEU A 143 -14.44 28.96 -9.20
N ASN A 144 -13.37 29.67 -8.85
CA ASN A 144 -12.86 30.80 -9.63
C ASN A 144 -11.41 31.12 -9.23
N GLY A 145 -10.48 31.14 -10.18
CA GLY A 145 -9.07 31.46 -9.91
C GLY A 145 -8.50 30.56 -8.82
N SER A 146 -8.05 31.15 -7.71
CA SER A 146 -7.52 30.44 -6.53
C SER A 146 -8.58 30.08 -5.48
N LEU A 147 -9.88 30.29 -5.77
CA LEU A 147 -10.99 29.89 -4.92
C LEU A 147 -11.45 28.47 -5.26
N PHE A 148 -11.45 27.60 -4.25
CA PHE A 148 -11.83 26.19 -4.34
C PHE A 148 -12.93 25.86 -3.32
N GLU A 149 -13.83 24.98 -3.70
CA GLU A 149 -14.68 24.24 -2.78
C GLU A 149 -13.96 22.94 -2.41
N VAL A 150 -13.73 22.72 -1.12
CA VAL A 150 -13.10 21.51 -0.59
C VAL A 150 -14.11 20.82 0.30
N LYS A 151 -14.55 19.63 -0.11
CA LYS A 151 -15.35 18.73 0.73
C LYS A 151 -14.42 17.85 1.57
N VAL A 152 -14.82 17.62 2.80
CA VAL A 152 -14.21 16.70 3.74
C VAL A 152 -15.28 15.74 4.20
N ARG A 153 -15.10 14.46 4.00
CA ARG A 153 -16.06 13.43 4.38
C ARG A 153 -15.79 12.91 5.80
N ASP A 154 -16.85 12.72 6.56
CA ASP A 154 -16.85 11.80 7.68
C ASP A 154 -16.99 10.36 7.13
N SER A 155 -15.87 9.64 7.07
CA SER A 155 -15.88 8.27 6.56
C SER A 155 -16.60 7.29 7.48
N PHE A 156 -16.91 7.67 8.72
CA PHE A 156 -17.53 6.79 9.70
C PHE A 156 -19.05 6.80 9.54
N THR A 157 -19.69 7.98 9.53
CA THR A 157 -21.16 8.09 9.36
C THR A 157 -21.63 7.46 8.06
N SER A 158 -20.80 7.58 7.03
CA SER A 158 -21.09 7.06 5.69
C SER A 158 -20.83 5.56 5.49
N THR A 159 -20.19 4.88 6.45
CA THR A 159 -19.86 3.45 6.37
C THR A 159 -20.54 2.61 7.46
N ASP A 160 -20.69 3.14 8.67
CA ASP A 160 -21.48 2.54 9.75
C ASP A 160 -22.27 3.67 10.46
N PRO A 161 -23.62 3.65 10.42
CA PRO A 161 -24.45 4.69 11.04
C PRO A 161 -24.36 4.74 12.58
N ARG A 162 -23.51 3.92 13.19
CA ARG A 162 -23.22 3.93 14.64
C ARG A 162 -21.85 4.51 14.96
N SER A 163 -21.13 5.06 13.97
CA SER A 163 -19.79 5.61 14.13
C SER A 163 -19.70 6.97 13.46
N TRP A 164 -19.05 7.93 14.12
CA TRP A 164 -18.87 9.30 13.65
C TRP A 164 -17.56 9.86 14.17
N LEU A 165 -17.12 11.01 13.64
CA LEU A 165 -16.02 11.79 14.21
C LEU A 165 -16.49 12.53 15.46
N ASP A 166 -15.95 12.20 16.63
CA ASP A 166 -16.28 12.86 17.90
C ASP A 166 -15.96 14.36 17.85
N VAL A 167 -14.77 14.69 17.35
CA VAL A 167 -14.31 16.08 17.22
C VAL A 167 -13.52 16.29 15.94
N LEU A 168 -13.85 17.36 15.23
CA LEU A 168 -13.10 17.86 14.07
C LEU A 168 -12.65 19.30 14.32
N GLU A 169 -11.34 19.52 14.38
CA GLU A 169 -10.74 20.86 14.44
C GLU A 169 -10.21 21.24 13.04
N VAL A 170 -10.55 22.42 12.54
CA VAL A 170 -10.13 22.88 11.21
C VAL A 170 -9.40 24.21 11.29
N TYR A 171 -8.15 24.21 10.84
CA TYR A 171 -7.24 25.35 10.85
C TYR A 171 -6.90 25.78 9.42
N PHE A 172 -6.70 27.09 9.26
CA PHE A 172 -6.36 27.71 7.98
C PHE A 172 -4.99 28.39 8.11
N ASN A 173 -3.94 27.72 7.61
CA ASN A 173 -2.58 28.22 7.65
C ASN A 173 -2.22 28.78 6.28
N GLY A 174 -2.18 30.11 6.11
CA GLY A 174 -1.91 30.74 4.81
C GLY A 174 -3.00 30.54 3.75
N THR A 175 -4.07 29.81 4.07
CA THR A 175 -5.30 29.72 3.29
C THR A 175 -6.35 30.68 3.88
N VAL A 176 -7.27 31.17 3.04
CA VAL A 176 -8.32 32.09 3.51
C VAL A 176 -9.68 31.43 3.34
N LEU A 177 -10.39 31.25 4.45
CA LEU A 177 -11.78 30.80 4.46
C LEU A 177 -12.70 31.92 3.96
N LYS A 178 -13.50 31.64 2.92
CA LYS A 178 -14.52 32.54 2.37
C LYS A 178 -15.93 32.18 2.79
N GLY A 179 -16.15 30.90 3.08
CA GLY A 179 -17.42 30.38 3.55
C GLY A 179 -17.29 28.91 3.87
N TYR A 180 -18.24 28.40 4.64
CA TYR A 180 -18.34 26.98 4.95
C TYR A 180 -19.81 26.60 5.10
N ARG A 181 -20.07 25.32 4.93
CA ARG A 181 -21.36 24.67 5.13
C ARG A 181 -21.13 23.21 5.45
N TRP A 182 -22.15 22.51 5.87
CA TRP A 182 -22.09 21.08 6.14
C TRP A 182 -23.30 20.38 5.51
N GLU A 183 -23.16 19.08 5.29
CA GLU A 183 -24.19 18.21 4.75
C GLU A 183 -24.36 17.02 5.71
N PRO A 184 -25.60 16.67 6.11
CA PRO A 184 -26.85 17.36 5.81
C PRO A 184 -27.04 18.65 6.66
N PRO A 185 -27.86 19.63 6.22
CA PRO A 185 -28.01 20.92 6.92
C PRO A 185 -28.61 20.85 8.33
N TYR A 186 -29.27 19.74 8.69
CA TYR A 186 -29.84 19.54 10.01
C TYR A 186 -28.81 19.08 11.06
N ALA A 187 -27.62 18.63 10.63
CA ALA A 187 -26.54 18.27 11.53
C ALA A 187 -25.98 19.51 12.25
N HIS A 188 -25.17 19.29 13.29
CA HIS A 188 -24.65 20.37 14.11
C HIS A 188 -23.56 21.16 13.36
N GLY A 189 -23.61 22.50 13.51
CA GLY A 189 -22.61 23.41 12.96
C GLY A 189 -21.36 23.52 13.85
N PRO A 190 -20.31 24.19 13.36
CA PRO A 190 -19.10 24.40 14.13
C PRO A 190 -19.25 25.51 15.17
N GLN A 191 -18.43 25.42 16.21
CA GLN A 191 -18.06 26.55 17.04
C GLN A 191 -16.87 27.28 16.39
N GLU A 192 -17.02 28.59 16.19
CA GLU A 192 -15.91 29.44 15.78
C GLU A 192 -15.05 29.80 16.99
N THR A 193 -13.75 29.55 16.94
CA THR A 193 -12.83 29.89 18.03
C THR A 193 -11.51 30.37 17.44
N GLN A 194 -11.08 31.61 17.71
CA GLN A 194 -9.71 32.09 17.42
C GLN A 194 -9.17 31.72 16.02
N GLY A 195 -9.98 31.87 14.96
CA GLY A 195 -9.54 31.59 13.58
C GLY A 195 -9.52 30.11 13.17
N ARG A 196 -10.16 29.23 13.96
CA ARG A 196 -10.44 27.83 13.61
C ARG A 196 -11.93 27.51 13.78
N LEU A 197 -12.35 26.44 13.11
CA LEU A 197 -13.68 25.86 13.26
C LEU A 197 -13.56 24.56 14.05
N VAL A 198 -14.48 24.32 14.99
CA VAL A 198 -14.50 23.11 15.80
C VAL A 198 -15.89 22.50 15.79
N TRP A 199 -15.99 21.27 15.30
CA TRP A 199 -17.18 20.43 15.50
C TRP A 199 -16.95 19.50 16.68
N VAL A 200 -17.97 19.39 17.52
CA VAL A 200 -18.07 18.42 18.61
C VAL A 200 -19.41 17.72 18.41
N ASN A 201 -19.37 16.43 18.09
CA ASN A 201 -20.53 15.63 17.70
C ASN A 201 -20.78 14.56 18.77
N HIS A 202 -21.94 14.58 19.42
CA HIS A 202 -22.25 13.63 20.49
C HIS A 202 -22.91 12.35 20.01
N ASN A 203 -23.43 12.35 18.79
CA ASN A 203 -24.11 11.22 18.16
C ASN A 203 -24.07 11.38 16.63
N GLU A 204 -24.51 10.33 15.93
CA GLU A 204 -24.55 10.32 14.46
C GLU A 204 -25.44 11.41 13.87
N GLN A 205 -26.60 11.71 14.45
CA GLN A 205 -27.51 12.73 13.91
C GLN A 205 -26.92 14.15 13.96
N GLU A 206 -26.06 14.40 14.95
CA GLU A 206 -25.33 15.66 15.08
C GLU A 206 -24.11 15.74 14.16
N ALA A 207 -23.54 14.61 13.74
CA ALA A 207 -22.34 14.56 12.93
C ALA A 207 -22.63 14.80 11.45
N PRO A 208 -22.00 15.79 10.81
CA PRO A 208 -22.09 15.94 9.36
C PRO A 208 -21.41 14.80 8.60
N ASP A 209 -22.05 14.35 7.51
CA ASP A 209 -21.43 13.48 6.52
C ASP A 209 -20.33 14.20 5.74
N PHE A 210 -20.55 15.48 5.44
CA PHE A 210 -19.58 16.32 4.76
C PHE A 210 -19.44 17.69 5.42
N TYR A 211 -18.19 18.10 5.59
CA TYR A 211 -17.78 19.44 5.94
C TYR A 211 -17.26 20.12 4.66
N VAL A 212 -17.87 21.22 4.25
CA VAL A 212 -17.59 21.85 2.95
C VAL A 212 -17.06 23.26 3.17
N PHE A 213 -15.88 23.52 2.63
CA PHE A 213 -15.17 24.79 2.80
C PHE A 213 -14.94 25.47 1.45
N GLN A 214 -15.21 26.76 1.38
CA GLN A 214 -14.79 27.62 0.27
C GLN A 214 -13.49 28.32 0.67
N LEU A 215 -12.38 27.90 0.09
CA LEU A 215 -11.03 28.30 0.47
C LEU A 215 -10.32 28.99 -0.68
N VAL A 216 -9.68 30.12 -0.41
CA VAL A 216 -8.63 30.65 -1.28
C VAL A 216 -7.34 29.92 -0.96
N ILE A 217 -6.84 29.15 -1.93
CA ILE A 217 -5.62 28.34 -1.80
C ILE A 217 -4.64 28.73 -2.92
N PRO A 218 -3.71 29.66 -2.68
CA PRO A 218 -2.91 30.27 -3.74
C PRO A 218 -2.03 29.30 -4.55
N GLY A 219 -1.44 28.29 -3.89
CA GLY A 219 -0.52 27.33 -4.51
C GLY A 219 -1.19 26.08 -5.05
N LEU A 220 -2.52 25.95 -4.96
CA LEU A 220 -3.21 24.79 -5.48
C LEU A 220 -3.44 24.90 -6.98
N VAL A 221 -2.84 23.98 -7.73
CA VAL A 221 -3.16 23.75 -9.14
C VAL A 221 -3.95 22.44 -9.23
N LYS A 222 -5.25 22.55 -9.57
CA LYS A 222 -6.11 21.36 -9.70
C LYS A 222 -5.72 20.58 -10.95
N VAL A 223 -5.48 19.28 -10.77
CA VAL A 223 -5.20 18.35 -11.88
C VAL A 223 -6.42 17.47 -12.19
N GLY A 224 -7.25 17.16 -11.18
CA GLY A 224 -8.36 16.21 -11.35
C GLY A 224 -7.96 14.80 -10.90
N GLU A 225 -8.94 13.91 -10.77
CA GLU A 225 -8.61 12.49 -10.71
C GLU A 225 -8.00 12.08 -12.05
N PRO A 226 -6.88 11.34 -12.05
CA PRO A 226 -6.38 10.77 -13.29
C PRO A 226 -7.44 9.79 -13.84
N PRO A 227 -7.85 9.91 -15.12
CA PRO A 227 -8.89 9.07 -15.67
C PRO A 227 -8.45 7.60 -15.66
N GLU A 228 -9.40 6.68 -15.51
CA GLU A 228 -9.14 5.27 -15.70
C GLU A 228 -8.61 5.03 -17.12
N VAL A 229 -7.57 4.21 -17.20
CA VAL A 229 -6.83 3.93 -18.43
C VAL A 229 -7.21 2.54 -18.91
N LYS A 230 -7.44 2.39 -20.21
CA LYS A 230 -7.45 1.08 -20.83
C LYS A 230 -6.03 0.71 -21.21
N ALA A 231 -5.49 -0.31 -20.57
CA ALA A 231 -4.13 -0.80 -20.82
C ALA A 231 -4.11 -2.33 -20.90
N LYS A 232 -3.05 -2.87 -21.50
CA LYS A 232 -2.82 -4.31 -21.61
C LYS A 232 -1.37 -4.66 -21.31
N ILE A 233 -1.13 -5.90 -20.90
CA ILE A 233 0.21 -6.46 -20.80
C ILE A 233 0.62 -6.90 -22.22
N VAL A 234 1.68 -6.30 -22.75
CA VAL A 234 2.25 -6.65 -24.06
C VAL A 234 3.16 -7.86 -23.92
N SER A 235 3.97 -7.89 -22.86
CA SER A 235 4.83 -9.02 -22.52
C SER A 235 5.14 -9.03 -21.03
N ALA A 236 5.41 -10.22 -20.49
CA ALA A 236 5.90 -10.40 -19.13
C ALA A 236 6.94 -11.53 -19.14
N GLU A 237 8.19 -11.20 -18.82
CA GLU A 237 9.33 -12.12 -18.92
C GLU A 237 10.18 -12.03 -17.65
N VAL A 238 10.63 -13.17 -17.15
CA VAL A 238 11.62 -13.20 -16.05
C VAL A 238 13.01 -13.36 -16.66
N LEU A 239 13.84 -12.33 -16.48
CA LEU A 239 15.24 -12.23 -16.89
C LEU A 239 16.17 -12.40 -15.69
N GLY A 240 17.49 -12.39 -15.93
CA GLY A 240 18.50 -12.56 -14.87
C GLY A 240 18.50 -11.43 -13.83
N ASP A 241 18.06 -10.24 -14.22
CA ASP A 241 18.01 -9.01 -13.42
C ASP A 241 16.63 -8.72 -12.81
N GLY A 242 15.59 -9.47 -13.18
CA GLY A 242 14.27 -9.38 -12.55
C GLY A 242 13.10 -9.76 -13.47
N LEU A 243 11.89 -9.43 -13.05
CA LEU A 243 10.68 -9.55 -13.86
C LEU A 243 10.47 -8.25 -14.64
N HIS A 244 10.40 -8.37 -15.96
CA HIS A 244 10.17 -7.28 -16.89
C HIS A 244 8.76 -7.40 -17.43
N VAL A 245 7.93 -6.37 -17.19
CA VAL A 245 6.54 -6.34 -17.66
C VAL A 245 6.38 -5.15 -18.58
N VAL A 246 6.10 -5.38 -19.86
CA VAL A 246 5.79 -4.30 -20.80
C VAL A 246 4.28 -4.09 -20.80
N VAL A 247 3.86 -2.87 -20.46
CA VAL A 247 2.46 -2.46 -20.47
C VAL A 247 2.24 -1.38 -21.51
N GLN A 248 1.07 -1.39 -22.15
CA GLN A 248 0.69 -0.40 -23.15
C GLN A 248 -0.67 0.19 -22.85
N ASN A 249 -0.78 1.52 -22.91
CA ASN A 249 -2.07 2.20 -22.95
C ASN A 249 -2.68 2.06 -24.34
N VAL A 250 -3.85 1.42 -24.41
CA VAL A 250 -4.65 1.22 -25.62
C VAL A 250 -5.94 2.04 -25.61
N GLY A 251 -6.12 2.89 -24.61
CA GLY A 251 -7.23 3.81 -24.46
C GLY A 251 -6.99 5.17 -25.12
N THR A 252 -7.95 6.08 -24.95
CA THR A 252 -7.91 7.46 -25.45
C THR A 252 -7.53 8.48 -24.38
N THR A 253 -7.30 8.04 -23.15
CA THR A 253 -7.00 8.86 -21.97
C THR A 253 -5.63 8.48 -21.40
N SER A 254 -4.91 9.48 -20.88
CA SER A 254 -3.63 9.26 -20.16
C SER A 254 -3.91 9.14 -18.66
N GLY A 255 -3.20 8.27 -17.96
CA GLY A 255 -3.44 8.06 -16.52
C GLY A 255 -2.53 7.02 -15.90
N TYR A 256 -2.86 6.59 -14.68
CA TYR A 256 -2.07 5.60 -13.96
C TYR A 256 -2.62 4.19 -14.13
N VAL A 257 -1.68 3.24 -14.21
CA VAL A 257 -1.92 1.80 -14.08
C VAL A 257 -1.07 1.22 -12.96
N TYR A 258 -1.50 0.10 -12.40
CA TYR A 258 -0.78 -0.64 -11.37
C TYR A 258 -0.45 -2.03 -11.90
N VAL A 259 0.83 -2.37 -11.93
CA VAL A 259 1.31 -3.71 -12.26
C VAL A 259 1.59 -4.42 -10.94
N ARG A 260 0.94 -5.56 -10.70
CA ARG A 260 1.10 -6.37 -9.49
C ARG A 260 1.70 -7.71 -9.88
N ALA A 261 2.86 -8.04 -9.31
CA ALA A 261 3.45 -9.36 -9.38
C ALA A 261 3.01 -10.16 -8.15
N LEU A 262 2.37 -11.31 -8.36
CA LEU A 262 1.90 -12.19 -7.29
C LEU A 262 3.08 -13.02 -6.78
N THR A 263 3.66 -12.56 -5.68
CA THR A 263 4.86 -13.13 -5.04
C THR A 263 4.68 -13.18 -3.52
N THR A 264 5.65 -13.71 -2.78
CA THR A 264 5.59 -13.71 -1.31
C THR A 264 6.73 -12.87 -0.74
N PRO A 265 6.51 -11.60 -0.33
CA PRO A 265 5.27 -10.83 -0.41
C PRO A 265 4.95 -10.34 -1.82
N ASP A 266 3.69 -9.95 -2.08
CA ASP A 266 3.27 -9.36 -3.35
C ASP A 266 4.00 -8.04 -3.58
N GLN A 267 4.33 -7.77 -4.85
CA GLN A 267 4.94 -6.51 -5.24
C GLN A 267 4.04 -5.78 -6.24
N ALA A 268 3.95 -4.45 -6.12
CA ALA A 268 3.20 -3.62 -7.05
C ALA A 268 3.99 -2.38 -7.46
N ARG A 269 3.84 -1.96 -8.72
CA ARG A 269 4.40 -0.72 -9.26
C ARG A 269 3.33 0.11 -9.93
N LYS A 270 3.31 1.41 -9.62
CA LYS A 270 2.45 2.41 -10.26
C LYS A 270 3.19 3.03 -11.44
N VAL A 271 2.56 3.05 -12.61
CA VAL A 271 3.12 3.58 -13.86
C VAL A 271 2.15 4.59 -14.45
N TYR A 272 2.63 5.75 -14.88
CA TYR A 272 1.82 6.69 -15.66
C TYR A 272 2.02 6.39 -17.14
N LEU A 273 0.94 6.28 -17.89
CA LEU A 273 0.97 6.03 -19.32
C LEU A 273 0.20 7.13 -20.07
N TYR A 274 0.90 7.82 -20.97
CA TYR A 274 0.27 8.65 -21.99
C TYR A 274 -0.50 7.80 -22.99
N VAL A 275 -1.40 8.43 -23.77
CA VAL A 275 -2.15 7.76 -24.83
C VAL A 275 -1.18 7.06 -25.80
N ASN A 276 -1.41 5.78 -26.06
CA ASN A 276 -0.58 4.90 -26.91
C ASN A 276 0.85 4.64 -26.40
N GLU A 277 1.23 5.11 -25.21
CA GLU A 277 2.56 4.88 -24.65
C GLU A 277 2.75 3.42 -24.22
N LYS A 278 3.99 2.95 -24.37
CA LYS A 278 4.48 1.70 -23.78
C LYS A 278 5.53 2.01 -22.73
N GLN A 279 5.43 1.34 -21.58
CA GLN A 279 6.49 1.36 -20.58
C GLN A 279 6.76 -0.04 -20.03
N GLU A 280 7.96 -0.20 -19.47
CA GLU A 280 8.48 -1.45 -18.95
C GLU A 280 8.86 -1.32 -17.47
N PRO A 281 7.89 -1.44 -16.54
CA PRO A 281 8.20 -1.62 -15.13
C PRO A 281 9.01 -2.92 -14.89
N VAL A 282 10.13 -2.77 -14.20
CA VAL A 282 11.01 -3.88 -13.80
C VAL A 282 10.89 -4.15 -12.31
N PHE A 283 10.71 -5.41 -11.90
CA PHE A 283 10.73 -5.87 -10.52
C PHE A 283 12.03 -6.64 -10.25
N PRO A 284 13.09 -5.97 -9.75
CA PRO A 284 14.44 -6.53 -9.68
C PRO A 284 14.58 -7.74 -8.72
N ASP A 285 13.69 -7.81 -7.74
CA ASP A 285 13.69 -8.87 -6.72
C ASP A 285 12.87 -10.10 -7.14
N VAL A 286 12.17 -10.05 -8.29
CA VAL A 286 11.32 -11.14 -8.78
C VAL A 286 12.08 -11.94 -9.85
N ARG A 287 12.80 -12.97 -9.42
CA ARG A 287 13.69 -13.78 -10.30
C ARG A 287 13.25 -15.24 -10.49
N ASN A 288 12.29 -15.67 -9.69
CA ASN A 288 11.69 -16.99 -9.81
C ASN A 288 10.63 -16.95 -10.91
N ALA A 289 10.50 -18.04 -11.66
CA ALA A 289 9.46 -18.22 -12.67
C ALA A 289 8.83 -19.60 -12.49
N PRO A 290 7.53 -19.78 -12.84
CA PRO A 290 6.62 -18.77 -13.35
C PRO A 290 6.13 -17.79 -12.26
N VAL A 291 5.76 -16.57 -12.66
CA VAL A 291 5.13 -15.57 -11.78
C VAL A 291 3.89 -15.03 -12.46
N GLU A 292 2.79 -14.91 -11.73
CA GLU A 292 1.58 -14.28 -12.24
C GLU A 292 1.65 -12.76 -12.08
N VAL A 293 1.20 -12.06 -13.11
CA VAL A 293 1.19 -10.60 -13.18
C VAL A 293 -0.21 -10.13 -13.51
N GLU A 294 -0.71 -9.19 -12.73
CA GLU A 294 -2.00 -8.54 -12.90
C GLU A 294 -1.78 -7.06 -13.25
N LEU A 295 -2.60 -6.54 -14.17
CA LEU A 295 -2.62 -5.13 -14.55
C LEU A 295 -3.94 -4.51 -14.12
N TYR A 296 -3.90 -3.40 -13.40
CA TYR A 296 -5.06 -2.68 -12.92
C TYR A 296 -5.08 -1.23 -13.38
N SER A 297 -6.28 -0.67 -13.54
CA SER A 297 -6.52 0.77 -13.48
C SER A 297 -7.70 1.02 -12.55
N GLY A 298 -7.49 1.89 -11.56
CA GLY A 298 -8.41 1.98 -10.42
C GLY A 298 -8.52 0.63 -9.70
N ASP A 299 -9.76 0.15 -9.52
CA ASP A 299 -10.07 -1.16 -8.93
C ASP A 299 -10.33 -2.26 -9.97
N SER A 300 -10.31 -1.90 -11.26
CA SER A 300 -10.59 -2.83 -12.36
C SER A 300 -9.33 -3.55 -12.79
N MET A 301 -9.35 -4.89 -12.74
CA MET A 301 -8.32 -5.71 -13.39
C MET A 301 -8.52 -5.63 -14.90
N LEU A 302 -7.53 -5.09 -15.59
CA LEU A 302 -7.55 -4.89 -17.04
C LEU A 302 -7.03 -6.12 -17.78
N ASP A 303 -5.99 -6.75 -17.25
CA ASP A 303 -5.29 -7.85 -17.91
C ASP A 303 -4.52 -8.72 -16.90
N ARG A 304 -4.20 -9.96 -17.29
CA ARG A 304 -3.43 -10.90 -16.48
C ARG A 304 -2.55 -11.77 -17.37
N ALA A 305 -1.29 -11.94 -16.98
CA ALA A 305 -0.32 -12.74 -17.72
C ALA A 305 0.52 -13.60 -16.76
N THR A 306 1.00 -14.75 -17.26
CA THR A 306 2.01 -15.56 -16.57
C THR A 306 3.37 -15.27 -17.17
N ALA A 307 4.24 -14.65 -16.38
CA ALA A 307 5.63 -14.43 -16.76
C ALA A 307 6.40 -15.74 -16.66
N THR A 308 7.01 -16.14 -17.77
CA THR A 308 7.86 -17.33 -17.85
C THR A 308 9.33 -16.91 -18.00
N ARG A 309 10.25 -17.81 -17.64
CA ARG A 309 11.68 -17.56 -17.83
C ARG A 309 11.97 -17.61 -19.32
N ARG A 310 12.52 -16.52 -19.86
CA ARG A 310 13.07 -16.55 -21.21
C ARG A 310 14.31 -17.44 -21.17
N GLN A 311 14.28 -18.55 -21.90
CA GLN A 311 15.50 -19.33 -22.10
C GLN A 311 16.45 -18.44 -22.89
N GLU A 312 17.48 -17.93 -22.21
CA GLU A 312 18.68 -17.48 -22.91
C GLU A 312 19.14 -18.66 -23.75
N VAL A 313 19.18 -18.50 -25.07
CA VAL A 313 19.76 -19.49 -25.96
C VAL A 313 21.21 -19.61 -25.53
N PHE A 314 21.53 -20.67 -24.78
CA PHE A 314 22.90 -20.99 -24.42
C PHE A 314 23.60 -21.36 -25.73
N ILE A 315 24.27 -20.39 -26.35
CA ILE A 315 25.20 -20.64 -27.44
C ILE A 315 26.44 -21.22 -26.76
N PRO A 316 26.69 -22.55 -26.84
CA PRO A 316 27.88 -23.12 -26.25
C PRO A 316 29.09 -22.37 -26.80
N PRO A 317 30.04 -21.98 -25.95
CA PRO A 317 31.18 -21.22 -26.40
C PRO A 317 31.93 -22.00 -27.50
N ALA A 318 32.30 -21.31 -28.59
CA ALA A 318 32.78 -21.92 -29.84
C ALA A 318 34.01 -22.86 -29.70
N TRP A 319 34.66 -22.88 -28.54
CA TRP A 319 35.89 -23.62 -28.20
C TRP A 319 35.64 -25.03 -27.66
N ARG A 320 34.41 -25.39 -27.25
CA ARG A 320 34.09 -26.75 -26.78
C ARG A 320 34.33 -27.87 -27.82
N PRO A 321 33.94 -27.74 -29.11
CA PRO A 321 34.27 -28.78 -30.09
C PRO A 321 35.78 -28.89 -30.31
N TYR A 322 36.52 -27.78 -30.29
CA TYR A 322 37.98 -27.78 -30.43
C TYR A 322 38.70 -28.45 -29.25
N LEU A 323 38.18 -28.33 -28.02
CA LEU A 323 38.69 -29.01 -26.83
C LEU A 323 38.50 -30.54 -26.90
N ILE A 324 37.35 -31.01 -27.40
CA ILE A 324 37.09 -32.44 -27.56
C ILE A 324 38.00 -33.04 -28.64
N ILE A 325 38.19 -32.32 -29.75
CA ILE A 325 39.09 -32.75 -30.84
C ILE A 325 40.54 -32.76 -30.39
N THR A 326 41.01 -31.74 -29.66
CA THR A 326 42.39 -31.73 -29.12
C THR A 326 42.61 -32.84 -28.10
N MET A 327 41.67 -33.10 -27.19
CA MET A 327 41.76 -34.21 -26.24
C MET A 327 41.80 -35.59 -26.93
N ALA A 328 40.97 -35.79 -27.97
CA ALA A 328 40.99 -37.02 -28.77
C ALA A 328 42.32 -37.19 -29.53
N PHE A 329 42.88 -36.11 -30.07
CA PHE A 329 44.16 -36.13 -30.77
C PHE A 329 45.33 -36.44 -29.81
N ILE A 330 45.35 -35.83 -28.63
CA ILE A 330 46.36 -36.11 -27.59
C ILE A 330 46.29 -37.57 -27.14
N ALA A 331 45.08 -38.12 -26.92
CA ALA A 331 44.92 -39.52 -26.56
C ALA A 331 45.42 -40.46 -27.66
N ALA A 332 45.10 -40.18 -28.93
CA ALA A 332 45.59 -40.97 -30.06
C ALA A 332 47.12 -40.90 -30.21
N LEU A 333 47.72 -39.73 -30.00
CA LEU A 333 49.17 -39.54 -30.03
C LEU A 333 49.87 -40.32 -28.91
N LEU A 334 49.33 -40.30 -27.69
CA LEU A 334 49.87 -41.06 -26.56
C LEU A 334 49.80 -42.57 -26.80
N VAL A 335 48.70 -43.06 -27.40
CA VAL A 335 48.59 -44.47 -27.79
C VAL A 335 49.61 -44.82 -28.87
N PHE A 336 49.80 -43.95 -29.86
CA PHE A 336 50.81 -44.17 -30.92
C PHE A 336 52.24 -44.22 -30.35
N ILE A 337 52.58 -43.30 -29.45
CA ILE A 337 53.88 -43.27 -28.76
C ILE A 337 54.08 -44.55 -27.94
N ALA A 338 53.06 -44.98 -27.18
CA ALA A 338 53.13 -46.21 -26.41
C ALA A 338 53.35 -47.45 -27.30
N ILE A 339 52.66 -47.54 -28.44
CA ILE A 339 52.85 -48.63 -29.41
C ILE A 339 54.27 -48.59 -30.00
N PHE A 340 54.79 -47.41 -30.32
CA PHE A 340 56.14 -47.25 -30.85
C PHE A 340 57.21 -47.73 -29.86
N PHE A 341 57.13 -47.31 -28.60
CA PHE A 341 58.06 -47.75 -27.55
C PHE A 341 57.95 -49.26 -27.24
N LEU A 342 56.72 -49.82 -27.22
CA LEU A 342 56.53 -51.26 -27.04
C LEU A 342 57.11 -52.08 -28.20
N ARG A 343 57.07 -51.52 -29.43
CA ARG A 343 57.67 -52.15 -30.61
C ARG A 343 59.19 -52.06 -30.58
N GLU A 344 59.74 -50.91 -30.19
CA GLU A 344 61.18 -50.71 -30.05
C GLU A 344 61.78 -51.61 -28.94
N GLU A 345 61.07 -51.79 -27.82
CA GLU A 345 61.49 -52.70 -26.75
C GLU A 345 61.44 -54.18 -27.18
N LYS A 346 60.46 -54.53 -28.04
CA LYS A 346 60.36 -55.88 -28.62
C LYS A 346 61.48 -56.15 -29.63
N GLU A 347 61.82 -55.17 -30.47
CA GLU A 347 62.95 -55.27 -31.42
C GLU A 347 64.29 -55.34 -30.67
N ARG A 348 64.47 -54.55 -29.60
CA ARG A 348 65.68 -54.55 -28.75
C ARG A 348 65.87 -55.84 -27.93
N LYS A 349 64.78 -56.51 -27.53
CA LYS A 349 64.81 -57.84 -26.90
C LYS A 349 65.03 -58.99 -27.89
N SER A 350 64.85 -58.76 -29.20
CA SER A 350 65.14 -59.75 -30.25
C SER A 350 66.56 -59.66 -30.82
N SER A 351 67.31 -58.61 -30.44
CA SER A 351 68.70 -58.36 -30.85
C SER A 351 69.74 -58.59 -29.74
N LEU A 352 69.33 -59.19 -28.62
CA LEU A 352 70.14 -59.70 -27.51
C LEU A 352 69.91 -61.22 -27.44
#